data_AF-A0A354I4J0-F1
#
_entry.id   AF-A0A354I4J0-F1
#
_cell.length_a   1.000
_cell.length_b   1.000
_cell.length_c   1.000
_cell.angle_alpha   90.00
_cell.angle_beta   90.00
_cell.angle_gamma   90.00
#
_symmetry.space_group_name_H-M   'P 1'
#
loop_
_entity.id
_entity.type
_entity.pdbx_description
1 polymer ?
#
loop_
_entity_poly.entity_id
_entity_poly.type
_entity_poly.pdbx_seq_one_letter_code
_entity_poly.pdbx_strand_id
1 'polypeptide(L)'
;MARTVGIGKQNYEKIVVNNNFYVDKTLFIKEWWENDDEVTLIARPRRFGKTLNMSMIEQFFSVDYAGRSGLFENMNIWKEEKYQEMQGKFPVISLSFANVKENTFEKAKIRMCQILSDLYDKKGFLKNSGLLTEKEVNYFNRVSEDMAETDAIVCLQRLCD
;
A
#
# COMPACT_ATOMS: atom_id res chain seq x y z
N MET A 1 19.93 26.43 -1.10
CA MET A 1 19.98 26.05 0.33
C MET A 1 19.94 24.52 0.41
N ALA A 2 20.76 23.87 1.22
CA ALA A 2 20.76 22.41 1.33
C ALA A 2 19.44 21.92 1.96
N ARG A 3 18.85 20.87 1.40
CA ARG A 3 17.60 20.28 1.93
C ARG A 3 17.89 19.40 3.15
N THR A 4 16.96 19.37 4.11
CA THR A 4 17.09 18.53 5.32
C THR A 4 16.90 17.06 4.99
N VAL A 5 17.81 16.20 5.46
CA VAL A 5 17.70 14.74 5.35
C VAL A 5 16.68 14.21 6.36
N GLY A 6 15.58 13.62 5.86
CA GLY A 6 14.49 13.08 6.68
C GLY A 6 14.75 11.67 7.20
N ILE A 7 15.63 11.52 8.19
CA ILE A 7 15.98 10.19 8.74
C ILE A 7 14.74 9.50 9.33
N GLY A 8 14.50 8.25 8.93
CA GLY A 8 13.41 7.43 9.46
C GLY A 8 12.02 7.78 8.93
N LYS A 9 11.88 8.79 8.06
CA LYS A 9 10.61 9.08 7.39
C LYS A 9 10.32 7.99 6.35
N GLN A 10 9.14 7.38 6.46
CA GLN A 10 8.72 6.25 5.63
C GLN A 10 7.54 6.57 4.69
N ASN A 11 7.04 7.80 4.73
CA ASN A 11 5.94 8.25 3.87
C ASN A 11 6.51 9.18 2.79
N TYR A 12 6.28 8.83 1.53
CA TYR A 12 6.85 9.51 0.37
C TYR A 12 6.30 10.94 0.19
N GLU A 13 4.99 11.11 0.25
CA GLU A 13 4.34 12.42 0.21
C GLU A 13 4.92 13.39 1.24
N LYS A 14 5.10 12.96 2.49
CA LYS A 14 5.71 13.80 3.53
C LYS A 14 7.14 14.22 3.20
N ILE A 15 7.90 13.42 2.46
CA ILE A 15 9.23 13.79 2.00
C ILE A 15 9.14 14.90 0.94
N VAL A 16 8.24 14.74 -0.02
CA VAL A 16 8.05 15.70 -1.14
C VAL A 16 7.48 17.02 -0.63
N VAL A 17 6.37 16.99 0.11
CA VAL A 17 5.66 18.19 0.61
C VAL A 17 6.54 19.02 1.54
N ASN A 18 7.32 18.37 2.42
CA ASN A 18 8.23 19.08 3.31
C ASN A 18 9.57 19.47 2.64
N ASN A 19 9.70 19.26 1.33
CA ASN A 19 10.91 19.55 0.56
C ASN A 19 12.18 18.95 1.20
N ASN A 20 12.08 17.72 1.73
CA ASN A 20 13.21 17.02 2.30
C ASN A 20 14.19 16.57 1.21
N PHE A 21 15.45 16.34 1.59
CA PHE A 21 16.39 15.70 0.69
C PHE A 21 15.91 14.28 0.38
N TYR A 22 15.78 13.98 -0.91
CA TYR A 22 15.32 12.71 -1.42
C TYR A 22 16.18 12.30 -2.61
N VAL A 23 16.65 11.07 -2.60
CA VAL A 23 17.28 10.46 -3.78
C VAL A 23 16.15 9.90 -4.63
N ASP A 24 15.96 10.48 -5.81
CA ASP A 24 14.90 10.07 -6.71
C ASP A 24 15.10 8.64 -7.20
N LYS A 25 14.19 7.75 -6.79
CA LYS A 25 14.12 6.34 -7.20
C LYS A 25 12.83 6.02 -7.96
N THR A 26 12.14 7.04 -8.48
CA THR A 26 10.83 6.85 -9.12
C THR A 26 10.90 6.04 -10.42
N LEU A 27 12.06 5.97 -11.09
CA LEU A 27 12.26 5.07 -12.24
C LEU A 27 12.10 3.58 -11.88
N PHE A 28 12.18 3.21 -10.60
CA PHE A 28 11.85 1.86 -10.16
C PHE A 28 10.39 1.49 -10.49
N ILE A 29 9.46 2.45 -10.56
CA ILE A 29 8.08 2.20 -11.00
C ILE A 29 8.09 1.58 -12.40
N LYS A 30 8.87 2.17 -13.30
CA LYS A 30 9.00 1.72 -14.69
C LYS A 30 9.67 0.35 -14.76
N GLU A 31 10.81 0.21 -14.09
CA GLU A 31 11.55 -1.05 -14.03
C GLU A 31 10.68 -2.19 -13.52
N TRP A 32 9.95 -1.96 -12.41
CA TRP A 32 9.06 -2.95 -11.82
C TRP A 32 7.87 -3.28 -12.72
N TRP A 33 7.19 -2.28 -13.28
CA TRP A 33 6.02 -2.48 -14.14
C TRP A 33 6.35 -3.22 -15.43
N GLU A 34 7.55 -3.02 -15.98
CA GLU A 34 8.01 -3.66 -17.22
C GLU A 34 8.69 -5.02 -16.99
N ASN A 35 8.98 -5.40 -15.74
CA ASN A 35 9.71 -6.64 -15.45
C ASN A 35 8.89 -7.91 -15.69
N ASP A 36 7.56 -7.79 -15.83
CA ASP A 36 6.64 -8.92 -16.04
C ASP A 36 6.73 -10.01 -14.95
N ASP A 37 7.04 -9.60 -13.71
CA ASP A 37 7.08 -10.50 -12.56
C ASP A 37 5.67 -10.79 -12.02
N GLU A 38 5.36 -12.05 -11.73
CA GLU A 38 4.18 -12.39 -10.93
C GLU A 38 4.34 -11.94 -9.46
N VAL A 39 5.56 -12.03 -8.91
CA VAL A 39 5.87 -11.70 -7.52
C VAL A 39 7.25 -11.05 -7.42
N THR A 40 7.32 -9.86 -6.82
CA THR A 40 8.59 -9.15 -6.57
C THR A 40 8.94 -9.13 -5.07
N LEU A 41 10.14 -9.61 -4.71
CA LEU A 41 10.65 -9.64 -3.33
C LEU A 41 11.82 -8.67 -3.12
N ILE A 42 11.72 -7.76 -2.14
CA ILE A 42 12.76 -6.77 -1.83
C ILE A 42 13.39 -7.00 -0.43
N ALA A 43 14.42 -7.84 -0.33
CA ALA A 43 14.96 -8.30 0.97
C ALA A 43 16.12 -7.46 1.56
N ARG A 44 17.02 -6.88 0.75
CA ARG A 44 18.30 -6.26 1.20
C ARG A 44 18.69 -5.04 0.34
N PRO A 45 19.67 -4.20 0.77
CA PRO A 45 20.27 -4.14 2.11
C PRO A 45 19.36 -3.43 3.14
N ARG A 46 19.74 -3.47 4.43
CA ARG A 46 19.00 -2.79 5.52
C ARG A 46 19.14 -1.26 5.37
N ARG A 47 18.12 -0.50 5.82
CA ARG A 47 18.08 0.98 5.78
C ARG A 47 18.19 1.60 4.37
N PHE A 48 17.91 0.84 3.33
CA PHE A 48 17.98 1.32 1.94
C PHE A 48 16.72 2.05 1.43
N GLY A 49 15.81 2.39 2.34
CA GLY A 49 14.57 3.11 2.00
C GLY A 49 13.46 2.23 1.40
N LYS A 50 13.50 0.90 1.58
CA LYS A 50 12.48 -0.01 1.03
C LYS A 50 11.05 0.36 1.39
N THR A 51 10.78 0.61 2.67
CA THR A 51 9.44 1.04 3.13
C THR A 51 9.03 2.38 2.51
N LEU A 52 9.97 3.32 2.37
CA LEU A 52 9.70 4.60 1.70
C LEU A 52 9.39 4.40 0.21
N ASN A 53 10.10 3.48 -0.47
CA ASN A 53 9.82 3.10 -1.86
C ASN A 53 8.46 2.41 -2.00
N MET A 54 8.09 1.52 -1.09
CA MET A 54 6.74 0.92 -1.10
C MET A 54 5.65 1.98 -0.92
N SER A 55 5.86 2.94 -0.01
CA SER A 55 4.96 4.11 0.11
C SER A 55 4.91 4.93 -1.18
N MET A 56 6.03 5.12 -1.88
CA MET A 56 6.06 5.81 -3.17
C MET A 56 5.24 5.07 -4.24
N ILE A 57 5.38 3.73 -4.33
CA ILE A 57 4.62 2.88 -5.27
C ILE A 57 3.12 2.94 -4.98
N GLU A 58 2.73 2.78 -3.70
CA GLU A 58 1.34 2.91 -3.27
C GLU A 58 0.76 4.26 -3.70
N GLN A 59 1.48 5.35 -3.43
CA GLN A 59 1.05 6.72 -3.77
C GLN A 59 1.03 7.00 -5.27
N PHE A 60 1.85 6.28 -6.04
CA PHE A 60 1.85 6.40 -7.48
C PHE A 60 0.62 5.76 -8.09
N PHE A 61 0.31 4.51 -7.73
CA PHE A 61 -0.74 3.74 -8.38
C PHE A 61 -2.13 3.91 -7.74
N SER A 62 -2.24 4.07 -6.42
CA SER A 62 -3.50 3.97 -5.70
C SER A 62 -4.51 5.06 -6.06
N VAL A 63 -5.76 4.67 -6.32
CA VAL A 63 -6.92 5.59 -6.48
C VAL A 63 -7.11 6.54 -5.29
N ASP A 64 -6.63 6.18 -4.10
CA ASP A 64 -6.66 7.07 -2.93
C ASP A 64 -5.79 8.33 -3.14
N TYR A 65 -4.90 8.31 -4.14
CA TYR A 65 -4.04 9.42 -4.55
C TYR A 65 -4.40 9.93 -5.97
N ALA A 66 -5.63 9.70 -6.45
CA ALA A 66 -6.13 10.31 -7.68
C ALA A 66 -6.04 11.85 -7.59
N GLY A 67 -5.55 12.49 -8.66
CA GLY A 67 -5.35 13.94 -8.71
C GLY A 67 -4.15 14.46 -7.89
N ARG A 68 -3.24 13.57 -7.46
CA ARG A 68 -2.03 13.91 -6.70
C ARG A 68 -0.76 13.88 -7.56
N SER A 69 -0.86 14.20 -8.85
CA SER A 69 0.26 14.27 -9.80
C SER A 69 1.44 15.10 -9.30
N GLY A 70 1.16 16.19 -8.57
CA GLY A 70 2.17 17.09 -8.00
C GLY A 70 3.20 16.41 -7.09
N LEU A 71 2.92 15.20 -6.58
CA LEU A 71 3.93 14.40 -5.86
C LEU A 71 5.08 13.92 -6.77
N PHE A 72 4.81 13.78 -8.06
CA PHE A 72 5.70 13.16 -9.03
C PHE A 72 6.18 14.11 -10.14
N GLU A 73 5.53 15.25 -10.37
CA GLU A 73 5.83 16.21 -11.45
C GLU A 73 7.32 16.60 -11.58
N ASN A 74 8.04 16.64 -10.46
CA ASN A 74 9.47 16.98 -10.42
C ASN A 74 10.41 15.75 -10.36
N MET A 75 9.89 14.56 -10.59
CA MET A 75 10.61 13.28 -10.49
C MET A 75 10.86 12.68 -11.87
N ASN A 76 11.85 11.80 -11.97
CA ASN A 76 12.28 11.22 -13.24
C ASN A 76 11.19 10.37 -13.92
N ILE A 77 10.35 9.66 -13.16
CA ILE A 77 9.24 8.89 -13.75
C ILE A 77 8.26 9.77 -14.55
N TRP A 78 8.12 11.04 -14.16
CA TRP A 78 7.18 11.96 -14.79
C TRP A 78 7.64 12.42 -16.18
N LYS A 79 8.86 12.09 -16.59
CA LYS A 79 9.32 12.29 -17.98
C LYS A 79 8.73 11.27 -18.96
N GLU A 80 8.07 10.23 -18.45
CA GLU A 80 7.52 9.14 -19.24
C GLU A 80 5.99 9.26 -19.30
N GLU A 81 5.45 9.79 -20.39
CA GLU A 81 4.02 10.13 -20.54
C GLU A 81 3.09 8.95 -20.19
N LYS A 82 3.44 7.73 -20.63
CA LYS A 82 2.67 6.51 -20.34
C LYS A 82 2.46 6.27 -18.84
N TYR A 83 3.42 6.67 -17.99
CA TYR A 83 3.32 6.49 -16.54
C TYR A 83 2.55 7.64 -15.89
N GLN A 84 2.58 8.86 -16.45
CA GLN A 84 1.71 9.94 -15.98
C GLN A 84 0.24 9.53 -16.06
N GLU A 85 -0.14 8.88 -17.16
CA GLU A 85 -1.50 8.38 -17.36
C GLU A 85 -1.89 7.27 -16.39
N MET A 86 -0.95 6.62 -15.70
CA MET A 86 -1.22 5.55 -14.74
C MET A 86 -1.40 6.07 -13.31
N GLN A 87 -0.99 7.31 -13.02
CA GLN A 87 -0.97 7.83 -11.66
C GLN A 87 -2.38 7.87 -11.06
N GLY A 88 -2.54 7.24 -9.90
CA GLY A 88 -3.75 7.27 -9.10
C GLY A 88 -4.96 6.57 -9.73
N LYS A 89 -4.75 5.53 -10.55
CA LYS A 89 -5.83 4.85 -11.28
C LYS A 89 -6.12 3.41 -10.83
N PHE A 90 -5.31 2.83 -9.96
CA PHE A 90 -5.41 1.41 -9.60
C PHE A 90 -5.93 1.21 -8.18
N PRO A 91 -6.80 0.21 -7.94
CA PRO A 91 -7.14 -0.21 -6.59
C PRO A 91 -5.91 -0.90 -5.97
N VAL A 92 -5.22 -0.20 -5.07
CA VAL A 92 -4.03 -0.75 -4.39
C VAL A 92 -4.39 -1.12 -2.96
N ILE A 93 -4.00 -2.33 -2.56
CA ILE A 93 -3.99 -2.76 -1.16
C ILE A 93 -2.56 -2.65 -0.65
N SER A 94 -2.35 -1.72 0.28
CA SER A 94 -1.08 -1.57 1.01
C SER A 94 -1.29 -2.01 2.45
N LEU A 95 -0.50 -2.98 2.89
CA LEU A 95 -0.59 -3.58 4.21
C LEU A 95 0.80 -3.69 4.84
N SER A 96 0.86 -3.53 6.17
CA SER A 96 2.11 -3.69 6.90
C SER A 96 1.90 -4.40 8.22
N PHE A 97 2.62 -5.51 8.41
CA PHE A 97 2.72 -6.20 9.69
C PHE A 97 3.88 -5.68 10.56
N ALA A 98 4.54 -4.58 10.19
CA ALA A 98 5.70 -4.05 10.93
C ALA A 98 5.36 -3.63 12.39
N ASN A 99 4.08 -3.38 12.67
CA ASN A 99 3.58 -3.03 14.00
C ASN A 99 3.02 -4.23 14.78
N VAL A 100 3.12 -5.46 14.26
CA VAL A 100 2.82 -6.67 15.03
C VAL A 100 3.99 -6.92 15.97
N LYS A 101 3.88 -6.44 17.21
CA LYS A 101 4.94 -6.48 18.24
C LYS A 101 4.46 -7.20 19.50
N GLU A 102 3.85 -8.36 19.29
CA GLU A 102 3.23 -9.14 20.34
C GLU A 102 4.20 -10.13 20.97
N ASN A 103 3.97 -10.46 22.24
CA ASN A 103 4.85 -11.34 23.01
C ASN A 103 4.41 -12.82 23.02
N THR A 104 3.31 -13.14 22.36
CA THR A 104 2.80 -14.51 22.21
C THR A 104 2.27 -14.72 20.79
N PHE A 105 2.30 -15.96 20.33
CA PHE A 105 1.77 -16.33 19.01
C PHE A 105 0.29 -15.95 18.88
N GLU A 106 -0.55 -16.27 19.87
CA GLU A 106 -1.98 -15.96 19.82
C GLU A 106 -2.27 -14.47 19.70
N LYS A 107 -1.58 -13.63 20.49
CA LYS A 107 -1.72 -12.18 20.37
C LYS A 107 -1.24 -11.68 19.01
N ALA A 108 -0.13 -12.22 18.48
CA ALA A 108 0.36 -11.85 17.15
C ALA A 108 -0.67 -12.16 16.07
N LYS A 109 -1.32 -13.32 16.15
CA LYS A 109 -2.40 -13.72 15.25
C LYS A 109 -3.61 -12.80 15.34
N ILE A 110 -4.09 -12.47 16.55
CA ILE A 110 -5.18 -11.50 16.75
C ILE A 110 -4.77 -10.14 16.14
N ARG A 111 -3.54 -9.69 16.36
CA ARG A 111 -3.04 -8.43 15.83
C ARG A 111 -2.95 -8.42 14.29
N MET A 112 -2.62 -9.55 13.67
CA MET A 112 -2.70 -9.70 12.21
C MET A 112 -4.16 -9.65 11.73
N CYS A 113 -5.09 -10.30 12.42
CA CYS A 113 -6.52 -10.27 12.09
C CYS A 113 -7.10 -8.86 12.24
N GLN A 114 -6.70 -8.10 13.25
CA GLN A 114 -7.03 -6.67 13.40
C GLN A 114 -6.59 -5.86 12.19
N ILE A 115 -5.36 -6.07 11.70
CA ILE A 115 -4.84 -5.36 10.52
C ILE A 115 -5.68 -5.69 9.26
N LEU A 116 -6.14 -6.93 9.12
CA LEU A 116 -7.02 -7.36 8.04
C LEU A 116 -8.44 -6.76 8.20
N SER A 117 -8.97 -6.75 9.42
CA SER A 117 -10.26 -6.11 9.74
C SER A 117 -10.23 -4.62 9.42
N ASP A 118 -9.18 -3.90 9.83
CA ASP A 118 -9.01 -2.48 9.54
C ASP A 118 -8.99 -2.20 8.02
N LEU A 119 -8.44 -3.13 7.23
CA LEU A 119 -8.46 -3.03 5.77
C LEU A 119 -9.89 -3.15 5.22
N TYR A 120 -10.66 -4.11 5.73
CA TYR A 120 -12.07 -4.26 5.38
C TYR A 120 -12.89 -3.02 5.77
N ASP A 121 -12.68 -2.48 6.97
CA ASP A 121 -13.39 -1.28 7.42
C ASP A 121 -13.10 -0.08 6.50
N LYS A 122 -11.85 0.11 6.08
CA LYS A 122 -11.49 1.14 5.09
C LYS A 122 -12.19 0.96 3.75
N LYS A 123 -12.48 -0.29 3.37
CA LYS A 123 -13.23 -0.63 2.15
C LYS A 123 -14.72 -0.82 2.41
N GLY A 124 -15.23 -0.37 3.57
CA GLY A 124 -16.63 -0.50 3.96
C GLY A 124 -17.63 0.12 2.97
N PHE A 125 -17.19 1.06 2.13
CA PHE A 125 -18.01 1.59 1.04
C PHE A 125 -18.48 0.51 0.05
N LEU A 126 -17.74 -0.60 -0.09
CA LEU A 126 -18.13 -1.73 -0.95
C LEU A 126 -19.43 -2.39 -0.48
N LYS A 127 -19.72 -2.40 0.83
CA LYS A 127 -21.00 -2.92 1.35
C LYS A 127 -22.20 -2.10 0.87
N ASN A 128 -22.01 -0.81 0.66
CA ASN A 128 -23.06 0.13 0.26
C ASN A 128 -23.08 0.42 -1.24
N SER A 129 -22.15 -0.14 -2.01
CA SER A 129 -22.01 0.13 -3.45
C SER A 129 -23.07 -0.58 -4.30
N GLY A 130 -23.74 -1.60 -3.74
CA GLY A 130 -24.64 -2.48 -4.49
C GLY A 130 -23.91 -3.47 -5.42
N LEU A 131 -22.57 -3.51 -5.37
CA LEU A 131 -21.76 -4.42 -6.18
C LEU A 131 -21.63 -5.81 -5.56
N LEU A 132 -21.80 -5.91 -4.25
CA LEU A 132 -21.66 -7.17 -3.51
C LEU A 132 -23.00 -7.92 -3.45
N THR A 133 -22.94 -9.23 -3.67
CA THR A 133 -24.05 -10.14 -3.37
C THR A 133 -24.29 -10.23 -1.86
N GLU A 134 -25.48 -10.70 -1.47
CA GLU A 134 -25.80 -10.92 -0.05
C GLU A 134 -24.78 -11.84 0.66
N LYS A 135 -24.27 -12.86 -0.05
CA LYS A 135 -23.25 -13.77 0.50
C LYS A 135 -21.92 -13.06 0.75
N GLU A 136 -21.52 -12.16 -0.14
CA GLU A 136 -20.29 -11.37 0.01
C GLU A 136 -20.42 -10.32 1.11
N VAL A 137 -21.58 -9.66 1.21
CA VAL A 137 -21.86 -8.75 2.34
C VAL A 137 -21.79 -9.50 3.67
N ASN A 138 -22.38 -10.70 3.73
CA ASN A 138 -22.31 -11.54 4.92
C ASN A 138 -20.86 -11.94 5.23
N TYR A 139 -20.05 -12.33 4.24
CA TYR A 139 -18.63 -12.61 4.43
C TYR A 139 -17.88 -11.38 4.96
N PHE A 140 -18.10 -10.21 4.35
CA PHE A 140 -17.49 -8.95 4.73
C PHE A 140 -17.72 -8.64 6.21
N ASN A 141 -18.92 -8.89 6.72
CA ASN A 141 -19.26 -8.67 8.12
C ASN A 141 -18.68 -9.72 9.09
N ARG A 142 -18.16 -10.85 8.61
CA ARG A 142 -17.47 -11.85 9.46
C ARG A 142 -15.99 -11.52 9.68
N VAL A 143 -15.39 -10.76 8.77
CA VAL A 143 -13.98 -10.36 8.90
C VAL A 143 -13.85 -9.43 10.11
N SER A 144 -13.08 -9.89 11.09
CA SER A 144 -12.91 -9.27 12.40
C SER A 144 -11.63 -9.78 13.05
N GLU A 145 -11.26 -9.21 14.20
CA GLU A 145 -10.08 -9.66 14.96
C GLU A 145 -10.20 -11.10 15.52
N ASP A 146 -11.43 -11.56 15.73
CA ASP A 146 -11.77 -12.90 16.25
C ASP A 146 -12.24 -13.86 15.15
N MET A 147 -12.03 -13.51 13.88
CA MET A 147 -12.47 -14.34 12.75
C MET A 147 -11.84 -15.74 12.74
N ALA A 148 -12.52 -16.69 12.11
CA ALA A 148 -11.97 -18.02 11.90
C ALA A 148 -10.70 -17.96 11.04
N GLU A 149 -9.74 -18.85 11.30
CA GLU A 149 -8.50 -18.94 10.49
C GLU A 149 -8.79 -19.16 9.01
N THR A 150 -9.84 -19.90 8.69
CA THR A 150 -10.29 -20.14 7.32
C THR A 150 -10.70 -18.86 6.61
N ASP A 151 -11.32 -17.90 7.32
CA ASP A 151 -11.66 -16.59 6.76
C ASP A 151 -10.37 -15.72 6.64
N ALA A 152 -9.48 -15.76 7.64
CA ALA A 152 -8.24 -14.99 7.61
C ALA A 152 -7.33 -15.34 6.41
N ILE A 153 -7.25 -16.62 6.03
CA ILE A 153 -6.42 -17.11 4.91
C ILE A 153 -6.90 -16.55 3.56
N VAL A 154 -8.20 -16.39 3.36
CA VAL A 154 -8.79 -16.04 2.06
C VAL A 154 -9.32 -14.62 1.98
N CYS A 155 -9.37 -13.87 3.08
CA CYS A 155 -9.96 -12.53 3.11
C CYS A 155 -9.32 -11.56 2.09
N LEU A 156 -7.99 -11.54 1.97
CA LEU A 156 -7.34 -10.65 1.00
C LEU A 156 -7.71 -11.01 -0.44
N GLN A 157 -7.78 -12.30 -0.76
CA GLN A 157 -8.22 -12.76 -2.08
C GLN A 157 -9.68 -12.32 -2.34
N ARG A 158 -10.56 -12.52 -1.36
CA ARG A 158 -11.97 -12.13 -1.44
C ARG A 158 -12.20 -10.63 -1.60
N LEU A 159 -11.23 -9.80 -1.25
CA LEU A 159 -11.30 -8.35 -1.43
C LEU A 159 -10.80 -7.92 -2.82
N CYS A 160 -10.05 -8.79 -3.50
CA CYS A 160 -9.50 -8.56 -4.84
C CYS A 160 -10.36 -9.14 -5.97
N ASP A 161 -11.09 -10.22 -5.70
CA ASP A 161 -12.06 -10.85 -6.61
C ASP A 161 -13.30 -9.96 -6.82
#